data_AF-A0A2V5PLV3-F1
#
_entry.id   AF-A0A2V5PLV3-F1
#
_cell.length_a   1.000
_cell.length_b   1.000
_cell.length_c   1.000
_cell.angle_alpha   90.00
_cell.angle_beta   90.00
_cell.angle_gamma   90.00
#
_symmetry.space_group_name_H-M   'P 1'
#
loop_
_entity.id
_entity.type
_entity.pdbx_description
1 polymer ?
#
loop_
_entity_poly.entity_id
_entity_poly.type
_entity_poly.pdbx_seq_one_letter_code
_entity_poly.pdbx_strand_id
1 'polypeptide(L)'
;VVKAMEKHAPFRRVILDDDRIIENAEFDLGIAVALEDNRLATAVVTHANKREWSDFVLRYNETVEETRGGRVDAVNAPIVISSLGAFGVRAAAPIVVPPSVGTLFVGSAHYETLGDGKKSGLAEVITLSLTFDHRVANGAAAASFVHEIKEQIEGFKVPL
;
A
#
# COMPACT_ATOMS: atom_id res chain seq x y z
N VAL A 1 0.88 -5.12 4.11
CA VAL A 1 -0.08 -3.99 4.18
C VAL A 1 -1.42 -4.41 4.78
N VAL A 2 -2.18 -5.32 4.16
CA VAL A 2 -3.49 -5.79 4.68
C VAL A 2 -3.43 -6.22 6.16
N LYS A 3 -2.44 -7.04 6.53
CA LYS A 3 -2.22 -7.45 7.94
C LYS A 3 -1.95 -6.30 8.91
N ALA A 4 -1.27 -5.24 8.45
CA ALA A 4 -1.11 -4.03 9.25
C ALA A 4 -2.44 -3.28 9.38
N MET A 5 -3.22 -3.19 8.31
CA MET A 5 -4.54 -2.52 8.36
C MET A 5 -5.48 -3.19 9.38
N GLU A 6 -5.41 -4.52 9.54
CA GLU A 6 -6.18 -5.24 10.57
C GLU A 6 -5.91 -4.73 12.00
N LYS A 7 -4.68 -4.31 12.29
CA LYS A 7 -4.24 -3.81 13.60
C LYS A 7 -4.34 -2.29 13.73
N HIS A 8 -4.34 -1.56 12.61
CA HIS A 8 -4.31 -0.11 12.56
C HIS A 8 -5.62 0.46 11.99
N ALA A 9 -6.63 0.56 12.85
CA ALA A 9 -7.99 0.97 12.52
C ALA A 9 -8.11 2.22 11.62
N PRO A 10 -7.32 3.31 11.81
CA PRO A 10 -7.37 4.47 10.93
C PRO A 10 -7.19 4.14 9.44
N PHE A 11 -6.34 3.17 9.12
CA PHE A 11 -6.01 2.80 7.73
C PHE A 11 -6.97 1.75 7.14
N ARG A 12 -8.13 1.55 7.77
CA ARG A 12 -9.29 0.82 7.21
C ARG A 12 -10.47 1.75 6.89
N ARG A 13 -10.26 3.05 7.01
CA ARG A 13 -11.29 4.06 6.79
C ARG A 13 -11.30 4.58 5.37
N VAL A 14 -12.44 5.11 4.96
CA VAL A 14 -12.60 5.85 3.70
C VAL A 14 -13.28 7.19 3.99
N ILE A 15 -13.04 8.16 3.11
CA ILE A 15 -13.68 9.48 3.17
C ILE A 15 -14.70 9.55 2.05
N LEU A 16 -15.97 9.72 2.40
CA LEU A 16 -17.05 9.88 1.43
C LEU A 16 -17.08 11.29 0.86
N ASP A 17 -17.85 11.48 -0.21
CA ASP A 17 -18.02 12.78 -0.88
C ASP A 17 -18.59 13.88 0.02
N ASP A 18 -19.27 13.51 1.11
CA ASP A 18 -19.81 14.43 2.13
C ASP A 18 -18.89 14.60 3.35
N ASP A 19 -17.59 14.30 3.19
CA ASP A 19 -16.54 14.36 4.21
C ASP A 19 -16.75 13.43 5.42
N ARG A 20 -17.74 12.53 5.39
CA ARG A 20 -17.89 11.52 6.44
C ARG A 20 -16.77 10.48 6.34
N ILE A 21 -16.19 10.18 7.49
CA ILE A 21 -15.18 9.14 7.65
C ILE A 21 -15.88 7.87 8.13
N ILE A 22 -15.81 6.81 7.34
CA ILE A 22 -16.39 5.50 7.66
C ILE A 22 -15.26 4.51 7.91
N GLU A 23 -15.38 3.72 8.98
CA GLU A 23 -14.49 2.60 9.25
C GLU A 23 -15.09 1.28 8.73
N ASN A 24 -14.30 0.54 7.97
CA ASN A 24 -14.72 -0.72 7.38
C ASN A 24 -14.07 -1.91 8.10
N ALA A 25 -14.88 -2.86 8.57
CA ALA A 25 -14.38 -4.12 9.14
C ALA A 25 -13.89 -5.09 8.03
N GLU A 26 -14.53 -5.02 6.86
CA GLU A 26 -14.13 -5.70 5.63
C GLU A 26 -13.67 -4.61 4.66
N PHE A 27 -12.44 -4.70 4.19
CA PHE A 27 -11.81 -3.60 3.49
C PHE A 27 -11.00 -4.07 2.29
N ASP A 28 -10.94 -3.20 1.31
CA ASP A 28 -10.25 -3.43 0.05
C ASP A 28 -8.80 -2.97 0.11
N LEU A 29 -8.00 -3.42 -0.85
CA LEU A 29 -6.66 -2.91 -1.10
C LEU A 29 -6.57 -2.39 -2.53
N GLY A 30 -6.14 -1.14 -2.70
CA GLY A 30 -5.93 -0.52 -3.99
C GLY A 30 -4.50 -0.66 -4.46
N ILE A 31 -4.30 -0.79 -5.77
CA ILE A 31 -2.99 -0.84 -6.42
C ILE A 31 -3.02 0.11 -7.62
N ALA A 32 -2.12 1.07 -7.62
CA ALA A 32 -1.93 2.01 -8.72
C ALA A 32 -1.41 1.28 -9.96
N VAL A 33 -2.12 1.43 -11.09
CA VAL A 33 -1.78 0.82 -12.38
C VAL A 33 -1.66 1.93 -13.43
N ALA A 34 -0.48 2.07 -14.00
CA ALA A 34 -0.25 2.95 -15.14
C ALA A 34 -0.94 2.38 -16.39
N LEU A 35 -1.67 3.23 -17.09
CA LEU A 35 -2.33 2.95 -18.37
C LEU A 35 -1.67 3.75 -19.49
N GLU A 36 -2.11 3.51 -20.72
CA GLU A 36 -1.74 4.33 -21.88
C GLU A 36 -2.17 5.80 -21.70
N ASP A 37 -1.62 6.69 -22.53
CA ASP A 37 -1.90 8.13 -22.54
C ASP A 37 -1.66 8.86 -21.20
N ASN A 38 -0.67 8.42 -20.42
CA ASN A 38 -0.33 8.98 -19.09
C ASN A 38 -1.48 8.90 -18.09
N ARG A 39 -2.40 7.95 -18.26
CA ARG A 39 -3.52 7.74 -17.33
C ARG A 39 -3.10 6.83 -16.18
N LEU A 40 -3.75 7.04 -15.04
CA LEU A 40 -3.64 6.18 -13.86
C LEU A 40 -5.02 5.60 -13.55
N ALA A 41 -5.06 4.31 -13.26
CA ALA A 41 -6.21 3.65 -12.66
C ALA A 41 -5.80 2.92 -11.38
N THR A 42 -6.80 2.52 -10.60
CA THR A 42 -6.59 1.77 -9.37
C THR A 42 -7.24 0.40 -9.52
N ALA A 43 -6.43 -0.66 -9.53
CA ALA A 43 -6.89 -2.02 -9.37
C ALA A 43 -7.30 -2.23 -7.91
N VAL A 44 -8.47 -2.82 -7.65
CA VAL A 44 -9.01 -3.01 -6.30
C VAL A 44 -9.16 -4.48 -5.97
N VAL A 45 -8.35 -4.98 -5.04
CA VAL A 45 -8.55 -6.31 -4.46
C VAL A 45 -9.65 -6.19 -3.40
N THR A 46 -10.85 -6.62 -3.76
CA THR A 46 -12.03 -6.54 -2.89
C THR A 46 -11.95 -7.48 -1.70
N HIS A 47 -12.43 -7.03 -0.54
CA HIS A 47 -12.39 -7.76 0.74
C HIS A 47 -11.01 -8.37 1.03
N ALA A 48 -9.95 -7.60 0.79
CA ALA A 48 -8.56 -8.07 0.85
C ALA A 48 -8.22 -8.76 2.18
N ASN A 49 -8.82 -8.34 3.30
CA ASN A 49 -8.60 -8.95 4.62
C ASN A 49 -9.34 -10.27 4.86
N LYS A 50 -10.24 -10.67 3.97
CA LYS A 50 -10.99 -11.94 4.04
C LYS A 50 -10.42 -13.01 3.13
N ARG A 51 -9.39 -12.69 2.35
CA ARG A 51 -8.79 -13.63 1.40
C ARG A 51 -7.65 -14.40 2.03
N GLU A 52 -7.66 -15.71 1.77
CA GLU A 52 -6.49 -16.55 1.98
C GLU A 52 -5.38 -16.20 0.98
N TRP A 53 -4.14 -16.55 1.28
CA TRP A 53 -2.98 -16.13 0.49
C TRP A 53 -3.08 -16.49 -1.00
N SER A 54 -3.43 -17.73 -1.33
CA SER A 54 -3.52 -18.20 -2.71
C SER A 54 -4.60 -17.46 -3.51
N ASP A 55 -5.78 -17.29 -2.92
CA ASP A 55 -6.89 -16.53 -3.52
C ASP A 55 -6.54 -15.04 -3.66
N PHE A 56 -5.86 -14.45 -2.67
CA PHE A 56 -5.38 -13.08 -2.73
C PHE A 56 -4.43 -12.88 -3.93
N VAL A 57 -3.46 -13.77 -4.13
CA VAL A 57 -2.49 -13.68 -5.24
C VAL A 57 -3.19 -13.80 -6.59
N LEU A 58 -4.11 -14.75 -6.74
CA LEU A 58 -4.90 -14.91 -7.97
C LEU A 58 -5.69 -13.64 -8.26
N ARG A 59 -6.46 -13.15 -7.28
CA ARG A 59 -7.29 -11.94 -7.44
C ARG A 59 -6.44 -10.71 -7.75
N TYR A 60 -5.31 -10.56 -7.07
CA TYR A 60 -4.38 -9.46 -7.32
C TYR A 60 -3.91 -9.44 -8.77
N ASN A 61 -3.45 -10.58 -9.31
CA ASN A 61 -2.95 -10.67 -10.67
C ASN A 61 -4.07 -10.39 -11.70
N GLU A 62 -5.23 -11.03 -11.52
CA GLU A 62 -6.40 -10.83 -12.39
C GLU A 62 -6.80 -9.36 -12.44
N THR A 63 -7.02 -8.73 -11.29
CA THR A 63 -7.50 -7.35 -11.24
C THR A 63 -6.47 -6.37 -11.80
N VAL A 64 -5.18 -6.56 -11.55
CA VAL A 64 -4.14 -5.71 -12.15
C VAL A 64 -4.10 -5.84 -13.67
N GLU A 65 -4.25 -7.06 -14.20
CA GLU A 65 -4.27 -7.31 -15.65
C GLU A 65 -5.52 -6.72 -16.31
N GLU A 66 -6.70 -6.93 -15.72
CA GLU A 66 -7.96 -6.34 -16.19
C GLU A 66 -7.91 -4.81 -16.17
N THR A 67 -7.39 -4.21 -15.09
CA THR A 67 -7.24 -2.76 -15.00
C THR A 67 -6.29 -2.24 -16.08
N ARG A 68 -5.18 -2.95 -16.33
CA ARG A 68 -4.26 -2.60 -17.43
C ARG A 68 -4.94 -2.71 -18.79
N GLY A 69 -5.88 -3.64 -18.96
CA GLY A 69 -6.76 -3.76 -20.14
C GLY A 69 -7.84 -2.68 -20.24
N GLY A 70 -7.89 -1.70 -19.33
CA GLY A 70 -8.80 -0.57 -19.36
C GLY A 70 -10.03 -0.68 -18.47
N ARG A 71 -10.15 -1.75 -17.67
CA ARG A 71 -11.20 -1.86 -16.66
C ARG A 71 -10.99 -0.83 -15.55
N VAL A 72 -12.00 -0.02 -15.27
CA VAL A 72 -11.98 0.93 -14.15
C VAL A 72 -13.12 0.58 -13.21
N ASP A 73 -12.78 0.04 -12.05
CA ASP A 73 -13.74 -0.20 -10.97
C ASP A 73 -13.86 1.04 -10.07
N ALA A 74 -14.98 1.15 -9.34
CA ALA A 74 -15.11 2.18 -8.32
C ALA A 74 -14.05 1.98 -7.22
N VAL A 75 -13.28 3.03 -6.94
CA VAL A 75 -12.22 2.96 -5.93
C VAL A 75 -12.85 3.13 -4.56
N ASN A 76 -12.84 2.08 -3.73
CA ASN A 76 -13.27 2.14 -2.33
C ASN A 76 -12.19 1.61 -1.35
N ALA A 77 -10.92 1.67 -1.78
CA ALA A 77 -9.81 1.16 -1.00
C ALA A 77 -9.30 2.22 0.00
N PRO A 78 -9.22 1.92 1.32
CA PRO A 78 -8.60 2.80 2.30
C PRO A 78 -7.14 3.16 1.98
N ILE A 79 -6.39 2.17 1.50
CA ILE A 79 -4.98 2.31 1.14
C ILE A 79 -4.77 1.93 -0.32
N VAL A 80 -4.03 2.76 -1.04
CA VAL A 80 -3.51 2.46 -2.38
C VAL A 80 -2.00 2.22 -2.28
N ILE A 81 -1.52 1.13 -2.88
CA ILE A 81 -0.09 0.88 -3.07
C ILE A 81 0.33 1.45 -4.42
N SER A 82 1.40 2.23 -4.44
CA SER A 82 2.04 2.69 -5.66
C SER A 82 3.49 2.23 -5.69
N SER A 83 3.91 1.57 -6.77
CA SER A 83 5.29 1.12 -6.94
C SER A 83 5.83 1.63 -8.27
N LEU A 84 6.90 2.41 -8.18
CA LEU A 84 7.71 2.81 -9.33
C LEU A 84 9.11 2.21 -9.23
N GLY A 85 9.26 1.09 -8.52
CA GLY A 85 10.54 0.42 -8.34
C GLY A 85 11.18 0.00 -9.68
N ALA A 86 10.37 -0.36 -10.67
CA ALA A 86 10.83 -0.67 -12.03
C ALA A 86 11.50 0.52 -12.74
N PHE A 87 11.22 1.75 -12.31
CA PHE A 87 11.83 2.98 -12.82
C PHE A 87 13.03 3.44 -11.98
N GLY A 88 13.48 2.65 -11.00
CA GLY A 88 14.62 2.98 -10.14
C GLY A 88 14.35 4.10 -9.13
N VAL A 89 13.07 4.46 -8.92
CA VAL A 89 12.70 5.50 -7.95
C VAL A 89 12.79 4.93 -6.54
N ARG A 90 13.70 5.48 -5.73
CA ARG A 90 13.92 5.05 -4.35
C ARG A 90 12.86 5.59 -3.39
N ALA A 91 12.47 6.86 -3.52
CA ALA A 91 11.49 7.49 -2.65
C ALA A 91 10.63 8.48 -3.43
N ALA A 92 9.36 8.63 -3.02
CA ALA A 92 8.43 9.59 -3.58
C ALA A 92 7.40 10.00 -2.52
N ALA A 93 6.80 11.17 -2.67
CA ALA A 93 5.66 11.60 -1.87
C ALA A 93 4.38 11.42 -2.71
N PRO A 94 3.72 10.24 -2.68
CA PRO A 94 2.52 10.01 -3.47
C PRO A 94 1.38 10.91 -2.98
N ILE A 95 0.45 11.28 -3.87
CA ILE A 95 -0.75 12.03 -3.49
C ILE A 95 -1.82 11.05 -2.99
N VAL A 96 -2.50 11.41 -1.89
CA VAL A 96 -3.71 10.71 -1.45
C VAL A 96 -4.88 11.18 -2.30
N VAL A 97 -5.61 10.24 -2.90
CA VAL A 97 -6.80 10.54 -3.71
C VAL A 97 -8.02 9.95 -2.99
N PRO A 98 -8.96 10.79 -2.51
CA PRO A 98 -10.21 10.30 -1.95
C PRO A 98 -10.94 9.34 -2.90
N PRO A 99 -11.60 8.29 -2.39
CA PRO A 99 -11.97 8.10 -0.98
C PRO A 99 -10.87 7.45 -0.11
N SER A 100 -9.70 7.15 -0.66
CA SER A 100 -8.57 6.60 0.09
C SER A 100 -8.06 7.58 1.14
N VAL A 101 -7.58 7.03 2.26
CA VAL A 101 -7.02 7.79 3.39
C VAL A 101 -5.50 7.78 3.41
N GLY A 102 -4.87 6.93 2.60
CA GLY A 102 -3.43 6.91 2.45
C GLY A 102 -2.95 6.24 1.18
N THR A 103 -1.76 6.65 0.73
CA THR A 103 -1.04 5.98 -0.36
C THR A 103 0.34 5.57 0.12
N LEU A 104 0.64 4.28 0.01
CA LEU A 104 1.94 3.72 0.35
C LEU A 104 2.76 3.58 -0.93
N PHE A 105 3.80 4.38 -1.06
CA PHE A 105 4.81 4.21 -2.08
C PHE A 105 5.86 3.18 -1.67
N VAL A 106 6.15 2.24 -2.57
CA VAL A 106 7.21 1.24 -2.42
C VAL A 106 8.32 1.55 -3.43
N GLY A 107 9.49 1.92 -2.91
CA GLY A 107 10.67 2.24 -3.71
C GLY A 107 11.39 1.04 -4.30
N SER A 108 12.29 1.30 -5.23
CA SER A 108 13.20 0.29 -5.79
C SER A 108 14.14 -0.29 -4.74
N ALA A 109 14.36 -1.59 -4.78
CA ALA A 109 15.39 -2.25 -3.98
C ALA A 109 16.79 -1.70 -4.30
N HIS A 110 17.60 -1.48 -3.27
CA HIS A 110 18.97 -0.99 -3.40
C HIS A 110 19.81 -1.42 -2.20
N TYR A 111 21.13 -1.47 -2.36
CA TYR A 111 22.02 -1.80 -1.26
C TYR A 111 22.37 -0.57 -0.44
N GLU A 112 22.24 -0.68 0.89
CA GLU A 112 22.73 0.31 1.85
C GLU A 112 23.63 -0.36 2.88
N THR A 113 24.60 0.41 3.40
CA THR A 113 25.40 -0.03 4.53
C THR A 113 24.62 0.28 5.81
N LEU A 114 24.11 -0.76 6.44
CA LEU A 114 23.44 -0.66 7.73
C LEU A 114 24.46 -0.94 8.84
N GLY A 115 24.50 -0.08 9.85
CA GLY A 115 25.35 -0.31 11.00
C GLY A 115 24.90 0.42 12.25
N ASP A 116 25.18 -0.18 13.39
CA ASP A 116 24.92 0.36 14.74
C ASP A 116 26.15 1.09 15.32
N GLY A 117 27.11 1.45 14.45
CA GLY A 117 28.39 2.04 14.83
C GLY A 117 29.45 1.03 15.29
N LYS A 118 29.10 -0.25 15.54
CA LYS A 118 30.05 -1.31 15.92
C LYS A 118 30.21 -2.39 14.86
N LYS A 119 29.16 -2.66 14.08
CA LYS A 119 29.19 -3.54 12.91
C LYS A 119 28.46 -2.87 11.76
N SER A 120 29.10 -2.81 10.61
CA SER A 120 28.46 -2.41 9.36
C SER A 120 28.34 -3.62 8.43
N GLY A 121 27.16 -3.81 7.85
CA GLY A 121 26.87 -4.83 6.86
C GLY A 121 26.17 -4.21 5.67
N LEU A 122 26.43 -4.76 4.48
CA LEU A 122 25.65 -4.42 3.30
C LEU A 122 24.31 -5.17 3.36
N ALA A 123 23.20 -4.45 3.24
CA ALA A 123 21.86 -5.02 3.20
C ALA A 123 21.11 -4.47 1.99
N GLU A 124 20.29 -5.31 1.36
CA GLU A 124 19.31 -4.87 0.37
C GLU A 124 18.09 -4.31 1.11
N VAL A 125 17.71 -3.08 0.77
CA VAL A 125 16.63 -2.34 1.42
C VAL A 125 15.70 -1.73 0.39
N ILE A 126 14.48 -1.42 0.85
CA ILE A 126 13.51 -0.58 0.13
C ILE A 126 13.13 0.60 1.02
N THR A 127 12.75 1.72 0.39
CA THR A 127 12.13 2.83 1.13
C THR A 127 10.61 2.72 1.01
N LEU A 128 9.93 2.86 2.15
CA LEU A 128 8.48 3.00 2.22
C LEU A 128 8.14 4.47 2.47
N SER A 129 7.27 5.05 1.65
CA SER A 129 6.81 6.44 1.84
C SER A 129 5.29 6.45 1.91
N LEU A 130 4.76 6.73 3.10
CA LEU A 130 3.32 6.84 3.33
C LEU A 130 2.90 8.30 3.35
N THR A 131 1.98 8.67 2.48
CA THR A 131 1.16 9.87 2.65
C THR A 131 -0.22 9.48 3.13
N PHE A 132 -0.83 10.33 3.95
CA PHE A 132 -2.11 10.04 4.60
C PHE A 132 -2.88 11.32 4.92
N ASP A 133 -4.19 11.18 5.06
CA ASP A 133 -5.08 12.27 5.49
C ASP A 133 -5.02 12.45 7.01
N HIS A 134 -4.65 13.65 7.47
CA HIS A 134 -4.52 13.97 8.89
C HIS A 134 -5.84 14.00 9.66
N ARG A 135 -6.98 14.05 8.97
CA ARG A 135 -8.30 13.88 9.60
C ARG A 135 -8.49 12.46 10.12
N VAL A 136 -7.77 11.50 9.56
CA VAL A 136 -7.92 10.06 9.83
C VAL A 136 -6.86 9.55 10.80
N ALA A 137 -5.62 10.02 10.66
CA ALA A 137 -4.49 9.60 11.49
C ALA A 137 -3.58 10.78 11.86
N ASN A 138 -2.89 10.68 13.01
CA ASN A 138 -1.77 11.56 13.34
C ASN A 138 -0.43 10.91 12.94
N GLY A 139 0.66 11.68 13.05
CA GLY A 139 1.99 11.19 12.68
C GLY A 139 2.45 9.94 13.44
N ALA A 140 2.09 9.81 14.73
CA ALA A 140 2.45 8.64 15.53
C ALA A 140 1.72 7.37 15.04
N ALA A 141 0.43 7.49 14.72
CA ALA A 141 -0.36 6.38 14.17
C ALA A 141 0.16 5.95 12.80
N ALA A 142 0.52 6.92 11.94
CA ALA A 142 1.10 6.64 10.63
C ALA A 142 2.48 5.97 10.74
N ALA A 143 3.36 6.48 11.60
CA ALA A 143 4.67 5.88 11.86
C ALA A 143 4.55 4.44 12.39
N SER A 144 3.61 4.21 13.32
CA SER A 144 3.35 2.88 13.86
C SER A 144 2.82 1.91 12.79
N PHE A 145 1.96 2.36 11.89
CA PHE A 145 1.46 1.55 10.78
C PHE A 145 2.56 1.18 9.77
N VAL A 146 3.41 2.13 9.38
CA VAL A 146 4.56 1.85 8.50
C VAL A 146 5.55 0.91 9.19
N HIS A 147 5.76 1.07 10.50
CA HIS A 147 6.61 0.18 11.27
C HIS A 147 6.08 -1.26 11.27
N GLU A 148 4.78 -1.48 11.50
CA GLU A 148 4.18 -2.81 11.38
C GLU A 148 4.36 -3.39 9.97
N ILE A 149 4.22 -2.58 8.91
CA ILE A 149 4.48 -3.04 7.54
C ILE A 149 5.93 -3.48 7.35
N LYS A 150 6.90 -2.71 7.86
CA LYS A 150 8.33 -3.06 7.84
C LYS A 150 8.55 -4.42 8.52
N GLU A 151 8.08 -4.59 9.75
CA GLU A 151 8.26 -5.84 10.51
C GLU A 151 7.63 -7.04 9.77
N GLN A 152 6.44 -6.85 9.16
CA GLN A 152 5.80 -7.87 8.35
C GLN A 152 6.61 -8.24 7.11
N ILE A 153 7.22 -7.28 6.42
CA ILE A 153 8.06 -7.54 5.23
C ILE A 153 9.36 -8.25 5.63
N GLU A 154 10.06 -7.75 6.64
CA GLU A 154 11.34 -8.30 7.09
C GLU A 154 11.20 -9.71 7.68
N GLY A 155 10.04 -10.01 8.27
CA GLY A 155 9.70 -11.34 8.77
C GLY A 155 8.99 -12.26 7.76
N PHE A 156 8.67 -11.77 6.55
CA PHE A 156 7.85 -12.53 5.60
C PHE A 156 8.61 -13.74 5.07
N LYS A 157 7.90 -14.87 5.03
CA LYS A 157 8.32 -16.07 4.31
C LYS A 157 7.25 -16.36 3.28
N VAL A 158 7.66 -16.49 2.01
CA VAL A 158 6.75 -16.89 0.93
C VAL A 158 6.12 -18.22 1.32
N PRO A 159 4.79 -18.30 1.47
CA PRO A 159 4.11 -19.56 1.69
C PRO A 159 4.39 -20.51 0.53
N LEU A 160 4.80 -21.73 0.84
CA LEU A 160 5.03 -22.81 -0.13
C LEU A 160 3.73 -23.20 -0.85
#